data_AF-A0A1Y3AX58-F1
#
_entry.id   AF-A0A1Y3AX58-F1
#
_cell.length_a   1.000
_cell.length_b   1.000
_cell.length_c   1.000
_cell.angle_alpha   90.00
_cell.angle_beta   90.00
_cell.angle_gamma   90.00
#
_symmetry.space_group_name_H-M   'P 1'
#
loop_
_entity.id
_entity.type
_entity.pdbx_description
1 polymer ?
#
loop_
_entity_poly.entity_id
_entity_poly.type
_entity_poly.pdbx_seq_one_letter_code
_entity_poly.pdbx_strand_id
1 'polypeptide(L)'
;RWALAWTFNEKFDLANSPKILHSKSRPLIHYLDRNMKSCDYKIESIGNYIENLLLNDLNIEQFQMIKLNKRIEFDIKSNEANWKNQRRKRRREKLLKESMEKMDEDQFINTGKRPLDDGDDSQNSNKKFSQTNELCKINLTYLLHCSLIIKRDKQDILIKMETKQCSQNKSSTFELLQYFKNKLT
;
A
#
# COMPACT_ATOMS: atom_id res chain seq x y z
N ARG A 1 30.57 17.74 -22.35
CA ARG A 1 29.73 18.94 -22.59
C ARG A 1 28.30 18.63 -22.18
N TRP A 2 28.00 18.76 -20.89
CA TRP A 2 26.67 18.51 -20.32
C TRP A 2 26.41 19.50 -19.18
N ALA A 3 26.56 20.79 -19.48
CA ALA A 3 26.16 21.84 -18.55
C ALA A 3 24.99 22.60 -19.17
N LEU A 4 23.90 22.70 -18.41
CA LEU A 4 22.72 23.48 -18.74
C LEU A 4 22.67 24.65 -17.75
N ALA A 5 22.78 25.89 -18.25
CA ALA A 5 22.66 27.06 -17.40
C ALA A 5 21.17 27.38 -17.20
N TRP A 6 20.69 27.20 -15.97
CA TRP A 6 19.38 27.71 -15.55
C TRP A 6 19.54 29.17 -15.15
N THR A 7 19.11 30.09 -16.01
CA THR A 7 19.09 31.51 -15.70
C THR A 7 17.75 31.90 -15.09
N PHE A 8 17.80 32.66 -14.00
CA PHE A 8 16.61 33.23 -13.40
C PHE A 8 15.99 34.27 -14.35
N ASN A 9 14.67 34.26 -14.51
CA ASN A 9 13.97 35.24 -15.32
C ASN A 9 13.52 36.39 -14.42
N GLU A 10 14.17 37.54 -14.54
CA GLU A 10 13.92 38.74 -13.71
C GLU A 10 12.49 39.29 -13.82
N LYS A 11 11.73 38.88 -14.84
CA LYS A 11 10.32 39.26 -15.00
C LYS A 11 9.37 38.56 -14.02
N PHE A 12 9.82 37.49 -13.35
CA PHE A 12 9.01 36.75 -12.39
C PHE A 12 9.34 37.18 -10.96
N ASP A 13 8.49 38.01 -10.38
CA ASP A 13 8.54 38.37 -8.97
C ASP A 13 7.93 37.26 -8.11
N LEU A 14 8.78 36.43 -7.51
CA LEU A 14 8.37 35.35 -6.61
C LEU A 14 7.88 35.86 -5.25
N ALA A 15 8.24 37.08 -4.86
CA ALA A 15 7.84 37.65 -3.56
C ALA A 15 6.32 37.91 -3.51
N ASN A 16 5.72 38.22 -4.66
CA ASN A 16 4.28 38.45 -4.81
C ASN A 16 3.52 37.25 -5.39
N SER A 17 4.09 36.04 -5.32
CA SER A 17 3.43 34.85 -5.81
C SER A 17 2.09 34.59 -5.08
N PRO A 18 1.01 34.22 -5.81
CA PRO A 18 -0.25 33.87 -5.17
C PRO A 18 -0.05 32.75 -4.18
N LYS A 19 -0.60 32.88 -2.97
CA LYS A 19 -0.57 31.81 -1.97
C LYS A 19 -1.24 30.57 -2.58
N ILE A 20 -0.50 29.46 -2.64
CA ILE A 20 -1.04 28.18 -3.09
C ILE A 20 -2.15 27.79 -2.10
N LEU A 21 -3.40 27.95 -2.53
CA LEU A 21 -4.55 27.46 -1.77
C LEU A 21 -4.55 25.94 -1.86
N HIS A 22 -4.13 25.27 -0.79
CA HIS A 22 -4.25 23.82 -0.72
C HIS A 22 -5.73 23.44 -0.69
N SER A 23 -6.20 22.76 -1.74
CA SER A 23 -7.53 22.16 -1.75
C SER A 23 -7.65 21.16 -0.60
N LYS A 24 -8.82 21.11 0.07
CA LYS A 24 -9.10 20.10 1.09
C LYS A 24 -8.82 18.70 0.54
N SER A 25 -8.21 17.84 1.35
CA SER A 25 -7.90 16.47 0.94
C SER A 25 -9.16 15.72 0.55
N ARG A 26 -9.17 15.12 -0.65
CA ARG A 26 -10.30 14.30 -1.11
C ARG A 26 -10.43 13.04 -0.22
N PRO A 27 -11.65 12.58 0.07
CA PRO A 27 -11.85 11.34 0.80
C PRO A 27 -11.38 10.14 -0.04
N LEU A 28 -10.80 9.14 0.63
CA LEU A 28 -10.30 7.92 0.00
C LEU A 28 -11.48 6.98 -0.26
N ILE A 29 -12.21 7.21 -1.36
CA ILE A 29 -13.41 6.45 -1.76
C ILE A 29 -13.17 5.79 -3.11
N HIS A 30 -13.70 4.57 -3.27
CA HIS A 30 -13.74 3.87 -4.53
C HIS A 30 -15.04 3.09 -4.70
N TYR A 31 -15.71 3.29 -5.84
CA TYR A 31 -16.86 2.51 -6.26
C TYR A 31 -16.40 1.22 -6.93
N LEU A 32 -17.02 0.12 -6.56
CA LEU A 32 -16.72 -1.21 -7.06
C LEU A 32 -17.58 -1.52 -8.29
N ASP A 33 -16.96 -2.15 -9.29
CA ASP A 33 -17.65 -2.57 -10.51
C ASP A 33 -18.62 -3.73 -10.24
N ARG A 34 -19.76 -3.75 -10.93
CA ARG A 34 -20.76 -4.82 -10.74
C ARG A 34 -20.29 -6.18 -11.25
N ASN A 35 -19.35 -6.17 -12.20
CA ASN A 35 -18.86 -7.36 -12.90
C ASN A 35 -17.47 -7.81 -12.40
N MET A 36 -17.22 -7.69 -11.10
CA MET A 36 -15.96 -8.10 -10.49
C MET A 36 -15.74 -9.61 -10.62
N LYS A 37 -14.51 -10.01 -10.95
CA LYS A 37 -14.13 -11.42 -11.08
C LYS A 37 -13.74 -12.06 -9.73
N SER A 38 -13.39 -11.24 -8.76
CA SER A 38 -12.77 -11.70 -7.51
C SER A 38 -13.77 -12.30 -6.52
N CYS A 39 -14.99 -11.77 -6.47
CA CYS A 39 -16.07 -12.26 -5.60
C CYS A 39 -17.44 -11.71 -6.05
N ASP A 40 -18.52 -12.30 -5.54
CA ASP A 40 -19.89 -11.84 -5.79
C ASP A 40 -20.10 -10.37 -5.37
N TYR A 41 -20.94 -9.65 -6.13
CA TYR A 41 -21.30 -8.26 -5.84
C TYR A 41 -22.30 -8.10 -4.67
N LYS A 42 -21.91 -8.61 -3.51
CA LYS A 42 -22.64 -8.52 -2.23
C LYS A 42 -21.69 -8.00 -1.15
N ILE A 43 -22.20 -7.16 -0.25
CA ILE A 43 -21.39 -6.55 0.81
C ILE A 43 -20.68 -7.62 1.66
N GLU A 44 -21.38 -8.71 1.98
CA GLU A 44 -20.85 -9.83 2.77
C GLU A 44 -19.74 -10.58 2.05
N SER A 45 -19.93 -10.92 0.76
CA SER A 45 -18.93 -11.59 -0.05
C SER A 45 -17.65 -10.76 -0.19
N ILE A 46 -17.80 -9.44 -0.40
CA ILE A 46 -16.69 -8.49 -0.48
C ILE A 46 -15.99 -8.37 0.88
N GLY A 47 -16.75 -8.33 1.98
CA GLY A 47 -16.21 -8.33 3.34
C GLY A 47 -15.35 -9.55 3.63
N ASN A 48 -15.87 -10.75 3.36
CA ASN A 48 -15.14 -12.00 3.56
C ASN A 48 -13.90 -12.09 2.64
N TYR A 49 -13.99 -11.57 1.41
CA TYR A 49 -12.85 -11.53 0.51
C TYR A 49 -11.75 -10.60 1.04
N ILE A 50 -12.11 -9.42 1.56
CA ILE A 50 -11.16 -8.48 2.17
C ILE A 50 -10.53 -9.08 3.43
N GLU A 51 -11.30 -9.77 4.26
CA GLU A 51 -10.79 -10.50 5.43
C GLU A 51 -9.74 -11.54 5.01
N ASN A 52 -10.02 -12.31 3.96
CA ASN A 52 -9.05 -13.26 3.40
C ASN A 52 -7.79 -12.57 2.86
N LEU A 53 -7.91 -11.39 2.24
CA LEU A 53 -6.75 -10.62 1.77
C LEU A 53 -5.89 -10.12 2.93
N LEU A 54 -6.53 -9.65 4.01
CA LEU A 54 -5.83 -9.17 5.21
C LEU A 54 -5.04 -10.30 5.88
N LEU A 55 -5.67 -11.46 6.07
CA LEU A 55 -5.04 -12.61 6.73
C LEU A 55 -4.00 -13.30 5.85
N ASN A 56 -4.38 -13.70 4.63
CA ASN A 56 -3.59 -14.64 3.84
C ASN A 56 -2.58 -13.97 2.91
N ASP A 57 -2.84 -12.77 2.42
CA ASP A 57 -1.95 -12.08 1.46
C ASP A 57 -1.07 -11.03 2.16
N LEU A 58 -1.65 -10.30 3.11
CA LEU A 58 -0.95 -9.23 3.84
C LEU A 58 -0.42 -9.65 5.22
N ASN A 59 -0.82 -10.81 5.74
CA ASN A 59 -0.45 -11.31 7.07
C ASN A 59 -0.72 -10.28 8.18
N ILE A 60 -1.85 -9.58 8.09
CA ILE A 60 -2.29 -8.63 9.11
C ILE A 60 -3.28 -9.34 10.01
N GLU A 61 -2.84 -9.68 11.22
CA GLU A 61 -3.67 -10.35 12.23
C GLU A 61 -4.45 -9.36 13.10
N GLN A 62 -3.93 -8.14 13.24
CA GLN A 62 -4.53 -7.11 14.10
C GLN A 62 -5.61 -6.31 13.36
N PHE A 63 -6.76 -6.94 13.13
CA PHE A 63 -7.95 -6.23 12.67
C PHE A 63 -9.21 -6.65 13.41
N GLN A 64 -10.20 -5.76 13.46
CA GLN A 64 -11.53 -6.04 13.99
C GLN A 64 -12.57 -5.76 12.92
N MET A 65 -13.45 -6.72 12.65
CA MET A 65 -14.59 -6.56 11.76
C MET A 65 -15.85 -6.22 12.55
N ILE A 66 -16.50 -5.11 12.19
CA ILE A 66 -17.77 -4.66 12.76
C ILE A 66 -18.82 -4.71 11.64
N LYS A 67 -19.74 -5.67 11.74
CA LYS A 67 -20.86 -5.83 10.82
C LYS A 67 -22.06 -5.01 11.31
N LEU A 68 -22.59 -4.16 10.44
CA LEU A 68 -23.79 -3.38 10.65
C LEU A 68 -24.74 -3.58 9.46
N ASN A 69 -26.05 -3.39 9.65
CA ASN A 69 -27.07 -3.81 8.68
C ASN A 69 -26.81 -3.46 7.20
N LYS A 70 -26.15 -2.33 6.91
CA LYS A 70 -25.85 -1.88 5.55
C LYS A 70 -24.38 -1.50 5.32
N ARG A 71 -23.51 -1.79 6.29
CA ARG A 71 -22.08 -1.48 6.21
C ARG A 71 -21.23 -2.48 6.97
N ILE A 72 -20.06 -2.81 6.44
CA ILE A 72 -19.03 -3.55 7.16
C ILE A 72 -17.87 -2.60 7.36
N GLU A 73 -17.35 -2.54 8.59
CA GLU A 73 -16.20 -1.72 8.95
C GLU A 73 -15.08 -2.61 9.48
N PHE A 74 -13.87 -2.39 8.98
CA PHE A 74 -12.65 -3.03 9.46
C PHE A 74 -11.78 -1.99 10.15
N ASP A 75 -11.49 -2.19 11.44
CA ASP A 75 -10.43 -1.46 12.13
C ASP A 75 -9.12 -2.22 11.94
N ILE A 76 -8.19 -1.68 11.13
CA ILE A 76 -6.97 -2.36 10.72
C ILE A 76 -5.77 -1.68 11.37
N LYS A 77 -4.94 -2.48 12.05
CA LYS A 77 -3.67 -2.06 12.68
C LYS A 77 -2.53 -2.91 12.13
N SER A 78 -1.41 -2.29 11.80
CA SER A 78 -0.20 -3.01 11.40
C SER A 78 1.05 -2.21 11.72
N ASN A 79 2.11 -2.92 12.09
CA ASN A 79 3.47 -2.38 12.24
C ASN A 79 4.34 -2.62 11.00
N GLU A 80 3.89 -3.48 10.10
CA GLU A 80 4.62 -3.90 8.90
C GLU A 80 3.95 -3.40 7.63
N ALA A 81 4.75 -3.12 6.59
CA ALA A 81 4.30 -2.57 5.33
C ALA A 81 4.07 -3.64 4.24
N ASN A 82 3.36 -4.72 4.57
CA ASN A 82 3.26 -5.92 3.71
C ASN A 82 2.45 -5.69 2.42
N TRP A 83 1.70 -4.59 2.32
CA TRP A 83 0.99 -4.16 1.10
C TRP A 83 1.88 -3.43 0.07
N LYS A 84 3.13 -3.10 0.41
CA LYS A 84 4.06 -2.40 -0.49
C LYS A 84 4.77 -3.35 -1.44
N ASN A 85 5.31 -2.79 -2.53
CA ASN A 85 6.23 -3.47 -3.45
C ASN A 85 5.72 -4.81 -4.04
N GLN A 86 4.40 -4.98 -4.16
CA GLN A 86 3.75 -6.17 -4.71
C GLN A 86 4.30 -6.59 -6.09
N ARG A 87 4.71 -5.62 -6.93
CA ARG A 87 5.37 -5.92 -8.21
C ARG A 87 6.74 -6.55 -8.04
N ARG A 88 7.52 -6.10 -7.06
CA ARG A 88 8.85 -6.68 -6.74
C ARG A 88 8.68 -8.07 -6.14
N LYS A 89 7.69 -8.27 -5.25
CA LYS A 89 7.33 -9.58 -4.68
C LYS A 89 7.02 -10.60 -5.79
N ARG A 90 6.08 -10.27 -6.69
CA ARG A 90 5.76 -11.12 -7.86
C ARG A 90 6.95 -11.43 -8.77
N ARG A 91 7.85 -10.46 -8.98
CA ARG A 91 9.08 -10.70 -9.76
C ARG A 91 10.02 -11.68 -9.07
N ARG A 92 10.21 -11.57 -7.75
CA ARG A 92 11.02 -12.53 -6.99
C ARG A 92 10.40 -13.92 -6.99
N GLU A 93 9.09 -14.02 -6.79
CA GLU A 93 8.36 -15.30 -6.85
C GLU A 93 8.47 -15.95 -8.22
N LYS A 94 8.35 -15.18 -9.31
CA LYS A 94 8.53 -15.69 -10.68
C LYS A 94 9.96 -16.21 -10.90
N LEU A 95 10.96 -15.45 -10.46
CA LEU A 95 12.36 -15.88 -10.55
C LEU A 95 12.63 -17.14 -9.72
N LEU A 96 12.06 -17.23 -8.52
CA LEU A 96 12.19 -18.41 -7.66
C LEU A 96 11.52 -19.64 -8.30
N LYS A 97 10.31 -19.48 -8.85
CA LYS A 97 9.59 -20.55 -9.54
C LYS A 97 10.34 -21.03 -10.78
N GLU A 98 10.84 -20.10 -11.59
CA GLU A 98 11.69 -20.42 -12.75
C GLU A 98 12.99 -21.12 -12.33
N SER A 99 13.57 -20.78 -11.17
CA SER A 99 14.74 -21.48 -10.66
C SER A 99 14.43 -22.91 -10.19
N MET A 100 13.28 -23.14 -9.54
CA MET A 100 12.85 -24.48 -9.14
C MET A 100 12.53 -25.36 -10.35
N GLU A 101 11.82 -24.82 -11.35
CA GLU A 101 11.49 -25.53 -12.60
C GLU A 101 12.76 -25.95 -13.36
N LYS A 102 13.83 -25.13 -13.33
CA LYS A 102 15.14 -25.48 -13.93
C LYS A 102 15.90 -26.55 -13.14
N MET A 103 15.75 -26.61 -11.81
CA MET A 103 16.38 -27.68 -11.01
C MET A 103 15.72 -29.04 -11.24
N ASP A 104 14.45 -29.07 -11.66
CA ASP A 104 13.74 -30.30 -12.01
C ASP A 104 14.08 -30.81 -13.43
N GLU A 105 14.47 -29.93 -14.37
CA GLU A 105 14.91 -30.32 -15.73
C GLU A 105 16.40 -30.72 -15.80
N ASP A 106 17.26 -30.17 -14.94
CA ASP A 106 18.71 -30.40 -14.98
C ASP A 106 19.19 -31.69 -14.23
N GLN A 107 18.30 -32.62 -13.86
CA GLN A 107 18.69 -33.91 -13.27
C GLN A 107 19.35 -34.90 -14.26
N PHE A 108 19.54 -34.53 -15.53
CA PHE A 108 20.39 -35.24 -16.49
C PHE A 108 21.48 -34.31 -17.04
N ILE A 109 22.48 -33.96 -16.21
CA ILE A 109 23.93 -33.92 -16.52
C ILE A 109 24.66 -33.16 -15.39
N ASN A 110 25.39 -33.95 -14.60
CA ASN A 110 26.68 -33.68 -13.93
C ASN A 110 27.12 -32.25 -13.52
N THR A 111 27.31 -32.13 -12.20
CA THR A 111 28.51 -31.67 -11.48
C THR A 111 29.10 -30.28 -11.73
N GLY A 112 28.97 -29.43 -10.70
CA GLY A 112 30.07 -28.59 -10.21
C GLY A 112 29.94 -27.09 -10.45
N LYS A 113 29.18 -26.37 -9.62
CA LYS A 113 29.38 -24.92 -9.40
C LYS A 113 29.20 -24.55 -7.92
N ARG A 114 30.10 -23.67 -7.48
CA ARG A 114 30.51 -23.33 -6.10
C ARG A 114 29.39 -22.70 -5.25
N PRO A 115 29.47 -22.75 -3.91
CA PRO A 115 28.60 -21.95 -3.06
C PRO A 115 28.91 -20.45 -3.29
N LEU A 116 27.86 -19.67 -3.55
CA LEU A 116 27.92 -18.21 -3.53
C LEU A 116 27.87 -17.78 -2.06
N ASP A 117 29.00 -17.22 -1.64
CA ASP A 117 29.19 -16.38 -0.47
C ASP A 117 28.53 -15.02 -0.76
N ASP A 118 27.42 -14.71 -0.08
CA ASP A 118 26.82 -13.36 -0.10
C ASP A 118 26.95 -12.76 1.30
N GLY A 119 28.11 -12.14 1.50
CA GLY A 119 28.34 -11.17 2.57
C GLY A 119 27.77 -9.80 2.21
N ASP A 120 27.12 -9.21 3.22
CA ASP A 120 27.13 -7.78 3.58
C ASP A 120 26.14 -6.78 2.93
N ASP A 121 25.92 -5.72 3.71
CA ASP A 121 25.30 -4.41 3.43
C ASP A 121 23.80 -4.23 3.71
N SER A 122 23.47 -4.14 5.00
CA SER A 122 22.42 -3.22 5.49
C SER A 122 23.01 -2.02 6.22
N GLN A 123 23.78 -1.20 5.50
CA GLN A 123 24.08 0.16 5.90
C GLN A 123 23.03 1.15 5.35
N ASN A 124 22.26 1.70 6.28
CA ASN A 124 22.14 3.13 6.52
C ASN A 124 21.78 4.03 5.32
N SER A 125 20.49 4.34 5.16
CA SER A 125 20.06 5.55 4.44
C SER A 125 19.25 6.45 5.35
N ASN A 126 19.95 7.32 6.08
CA ASN A 126 19.39 8.50 6.73
C ASN A 126 18.76 9.42 5.68
N LYS A 127 17.45 9.31 5.46
CA LYS A 127 16.66 10.33 4.77
C LYS A 127 16.12 11.32 5.80
N LYS A 128 16.73 12.50 5.80
CA LYS A 128 16.35 13.70 6.57
C LYS A 128 14.83 13.92 6.52
N PHE A 129 14.20 13.81 7.68
CA PHE A 129 12.80 14.19 7.88
C PHE A 129 12.70 15.71 8.01
N SER A 130 11.91 16.32 7.14
CA SER A 130 11.50 17.71 7.28
C SER A 130 10.66 17.86 8.55
N GLN A 131 11.07 18.81 9.38
CA GLN A 131 10.55 19.13 10.69
C GLN A 131 9.21 19.87 10.55
N THR A 132 8.10 19.17 10.71
CA THR A 132 6.80 19.80 11.00
C THR A 132 5.99 18.96 11.97
N ASN A 133 5.69 19.56 13.14
CA ASN A 133 4.76 19.15 14.20
C ASN A 133 5.23 18.05 15.18
N GLU A 134 6.06 18.45 16.15
CA GLU A 134 6.52 17.63 17.28
C GLU A 134 5.45 17.35 18.37
N LEU A 135 4.23 17.88 18.25
CA LEU A 135 3.16 17.62 19.22
C LEU A 135 2.37 16.31 19.01
N CYS A 136 2.62 15.57 17.92
CA CYS A 136 1.88 14.31 17.65
C CYS A 136 2.73 13.03 17.77
N LYS A 137 4.03 13.11 18.07
CA LYS A 137 4.92 11.93 18.00
C LYS A 137 4.77 10.94 19.17
N ILE A 138 4.12 11.33 20.26
CA ILE A 138 4.12 10.54 21.51
C ILE A 138 3.10 9.38 21.48
N ASN A 139 2.11 9.40 20.59
CA ASN A 139 0.99 8.43 20.58
C ASN A 139 0.89 7.55 19.31
N LEU A 140 1.91 7.55 18.46
CA LEU A 140 1.89 6.81 17.18
C LEU A 140 2.39 5.38 17.37
N THR A 141 1.49 4.49 17.76
CA THR A 141 1.78 3.09 18.10
C THR A 141 1.91 2.16 16.88
N TYR A 142 1.28 2.50 15.75
CA TYR A 142 1.22 1.62 14.59
C TYR A 142 1.70 2.31 13.31
N LEU A 143 2.40 1.56 12.46
CA LEU A 143 2.78 2.03 11.11
C LEU A 143 1.53 2.39 10.30
N LEU A 144 0.50 1.55 10.37
CA LEU A 144 -0.81 1.73 9.79
C LEU A 144 -1.88 1.59 10.88
N HIS A 145 -2.78 2.57 10.96
CA HIS A 145 -4.02 2.45 11.72
C HIS A 145 -5.13 3.14 10.92
N CYS A 146 -6.07 2.36 10.40
CA CYS A 146 -7.10 2.88 9.51
C CYS A 146 -8.43 2.13 9.66
N SER A 147 -9.53 2.81 9.32
CA SER A 147 -10.84 2.20 9.14
C SER A 147 -11.09 1.98 7.66
N LEU A 148 -11.48 0.77 7.28
CA LEU A 148 -11.99 0.43 5.95
C LEU A 148 -13.49 0.15 6.04
N ILE A 149 -14.29 0.96 5.36
CA ILE A 149 -15.75 0.90 5.38
C ILE A 149 -16.23 0.45 4.02
N ILE A 150 -16.95 -0.66 3.99
CA ILE A 150 -17.67 -1.18 2.84
C ILE A 150 -19.14 -0.82 3.04
N LYS A 151 -19.73 -0.08 2.11
CA LYS A 151 -21.16 0.27 2.18
C LYS A 151 -21.79 0.27 0.80
N ARG A 152 -23.09 0.02 0.75
CA ARG A 152 -23.88 0.25 -0.46
C ARG A 152 -24.36 1.69 -0.50
N ASP A 153 -24.06 2.37 -1.59
CA ASP A 153 -24.51 3.72 -1.90
C ASP A 153 -25.41 3.65 -3.13
N LYS A 154 -26.72 3.85 -2.92
CA LYS A 154 -27.77 3.61 -3.93
C LYS A 154 -27.71 2.17 -4.47
N GLN A 155 -27.28 1.99 -5.72
CA GLN A 155 -27.19 0.68 -6.38
C GLN A 155 -25.78 0.10 -6.36
N ASP A 156 -24.76 0.91 -6.05
CA ASP A 156 -23.37 0.50 -6.16
C ASP A 156 -22.76 0.31 -4.77
N ILE A 157 -21.82 -0.62 -4.67
CA ILE A 157 -21.04 -0.86 -3.46
C ILE A 157 -19.77 -0.02 -3.57
N LEU A 158 -19.40 0.65 -2.49
CA LEU A 158 -18.17 1.40 -2.40
C LEU A 158 -17.35 0.97 -1.18
N ILE A 159 -16.04 1.12 -1.32
CA ILE A 159 -15.08 1.04 -0.23
C ILE A 159 -14.55 2.43 0.08
N LYS A 160 -14.46 2.76 1.36
CA LYS A 160 -13.92 4.01 1.87
C LYS A 160 -12.86 3.72 2.91
N MET A 161 -11.73 4.42 2.87
CA MET A 161 -10.72 4.32 3.91
C MET A 161 -10.51 5.64 4.64
N GLU A 162 -10.27 5.55 5.95
CA GLU A 162 -9.98 6.70 6.80
C GLU A 162 -8.77 6.40 7.69
N THR A 163 -7.78 7.30 7.69
CA THR A 163 -6.62 7.17 8.57
C THR A 163 -6.99 7.60 9.99
N LYS A 164 -6.71 6.75 10.98
CA LYS A 164 -6.94 7.07 12.39
C LYS A 164 -5.74 7.81 12.99
N GLN A 165 -5.96 8.48 14.12
CA GLN A 165 -4.99 9.39 14.74
C GLN A 165 -3.67 8.70 15.16
N CYS A 166 -3.68 7.40 15.47
CA CYS A 166 -2.48 6.67 15.91
C CYS A 166 -1.62 6.11 14.75
N SER A 167 -1.91 6.46 13.50
CA SER A 167 -1.13 5.97 12.35
C SER A 167 0.06 6.87 12.06
N GLN A 168 1.26 6.28 11.98
CA GLN A 168 2.48 7.02 11.64
C GLN A 168 2.46 7.62 10.22
N ASN A 169 1.80 6.97 9.26
CA ASN A 169 1.89 7.36 7.86
C ASN A 169 0.53 7.35 7.13
N LYS A 170 0.03 8.54 6.80
CA LYS A 170 -1.20 8.71 5.98
C LYS A 170 -1.07 8.11 4.58
N SER A 171 0.14 8.03 4.03
CA SER A 171 0.41 7.41 2.72
C SER A 171 0.16 5.90 2.76
N SER A 172 0.39 5.24 3.89
CA SER A 172 0.16 3.80 4.04
C SER A 172 -1.30 3.43 3.79
N THR A 173 -2.24 4.25 4.26
CA THR A 173 -3.68 4.07 4.01
C THR A 173 -4.02 4.17 2.52
N PHE A 174 -3.40 5.12 1.80
CA PHE A 174 -3.60 5.25 0.35
C PHE A 174 -3.04 4.05 -0.42
N GLU A 175 -1.84 3.58 -0.06
CA GLU A 175 -1.24 2.40 -0.65
C GLU A 175 -2.08 1.15 -0.42
N LEU A 176 -2.64 0.99 0.79
CA LEU A 176 -3.52 -0.12 1.11
C LEU A 176 -4.86 -0.03 0.36
N LEU A 177 -5.44 1.17 0.19
CA LEU A 177 -6.62 1.34 -0.66
C LEU A 177 -6.31 0.94 -2.11
N GLN A 178 -5.17 1.37 -2.64
CA GLN A 178 -4.75 1.02 -4.00
C GLN A 178 -4.53 -0.49 -4.15
N TYR A 179 -4.02 -1.14 -3.10
CA TYR A 179 -3.90 -2.59 -3.05
C TYR A 179 -5.27 -3.27 -3.17
N PHE A 180 -6.25 -2.87 -2.35
CA PHE A 180 -7.60 -3.43 -2.43
C PHE A 180 -8.26 -3.18 -3.78
N LYS A 181 -8.14 -1.96 -4.32
CA LYS A 181 -8.55 -1.64 -5.70
C LYS A 181 -8.05 -2.67 -6.70
N ASN A 182 -6.75 -2.90 -6.73
CA ASN A 182 -6.13 -3.79 -7.70
C ASN A 182 -6.52 -5.27 -7.54
N LYS A 183 -7.00 -5.68 -6.36
CA LYS A 183 -7.46 -7.06 -6.09
C LYS A 183 -8.95 -7.24 -6.33
N LEU A 184 -9.73 -6.17 -6.22
CA LEU A 184 -11.17 -6.17 -6.42
C LEU A 184 -11.56 -5.89 -7.88
N THR A 185 -10.75 -5.13 -8.63
CA THR A 185 -10.96 -4.86 -10.06
C THR A 185 -10.41 -6.01 -10.91
#